data_AF-A0A922LVY2-F1
#
_entry.id   AF-A0A922LVY2-F1
#
_cell.length_a   1.000
_cell.length_b   1.000
_cell.length_c   1.000
_cell.angle_alpha   90.00
_cell.angle_beta   90.00
_cell.angle_gamma   90.00
#
_symmetry.space_group_name_H-M   'P 1'
#
loop_
_entity.id
_entity.type
_entity.pdbx_description
1 polymer ?
#
loop_
_entity_poly.entity_id
_entity_poly.type
_entity_poly.pdbx_seq_one_letter_code
_entity_poly.pdbx_strand_id
1 'polypeptide(L)'
;MTKQFLYPLLYFCGISKSMLLCSGGIGLHLLPILVCVLTFVAVTSCYFLSLTQDHLSPYFPYISDAGSKIPESCIFGQLLNIVSVLAGLCFYSWHKHLLDCSQKFNQQCYRQIRLARVALCFGLICAVGMSIVANFQETAVWSMHLLGAGLLFGGGSAYTLAVTYITYKYLGHSRIRITRLVLTFISVSSFLLQPTTGLVARFMYDGDNIRKWKPTDQGYSFHVVSSMSEWITALSFICFIFTLVWELKDYKVHEIKIVHRWSIISDDNYGNNNDDNMLS
;
A
#
# COMPACT_ATOMS: atom_id res chain seq x y z
N MET A 1 -28.72 -60.31 -7.13
CA MET A 1 -27.98 -60.67 -5.91
C MET A 1 -26.49 -60.68 -6.26
N THR A 2 -25.88 -59.50 -6.35
CA THR A 2 -24.93 -58.92 -5.37
C THR A 2 -23.56 -59.59 -5.35
N LYS A 3 -22.54 -58.80 -5.74
CA LYS A 3 -21.17 -58.64 -5.19
C LYS A 3 -20.17 -58.45 -6.34
N GLN A 4 -19.14 -57.62 -6.30
CA GLN A 4 -18.68 -56.53 -5.45
C GLN A 4 -17.41 -55.99 -6.15
N PHE A 5 -17.20 -54.68 -6.09
CA PHE A 5 -15.97 -53.93 -6.37
C PHE A 5 -14.66 -54.72 -6.37
N LEU A 6 -13.78 -54.46 -7.36
CA LEU A 6 -12.34 -54.28 -7.12
C LEU A 6 -11.66 -53.58 -8.33
N TYR A 7 -11.10 -52.39 -8.09
CA TYR A 7 -10.04 -51.79 -8.91
C TYR A 7 -8.74 -52.61 -8.81
N PRO A 8 -7.79 -52.43 -9.75
CA PRO A 8 -6.56 -51.75 -9.31
C PRO A 8 -6.01 -50.71 -10.31
N LEU A 9 -5.69 -49.54 -9.75
CA LEU A 9 -4.45 -48.75 -9.84
C LEU A 9 -3.41 -49.08 -10.94
N LEU A 10 -2.79 -47.99 -11.46
CA LEU A 10 -1.47 -47.79 -12.13
C LEU A 10 -1.61 -47.31 -13.59
N TYR A 11 -1.11 -46.17 -14.11
CA TYR A 11 -0.15 -45.11 -13.75
C TYR A 11 -0.60 -43.80 -14.48
N PHE A 12 -0.65 -42.63 -13.85
CA PHE A 12 0.41 -41.58 -13.78
C PHE A 12 0.96 -41.05 -15.13
N CYS A 13 0.99 -39.71 -15.21
CA CYS A 13 1.79 -38.83 -16.09
C CYS A 13 1.09 -38.30 -17.37
N GLY A 14 0.61 -37.06 -17.27
CA GLY A 14 0.15 -36.26 -18.41
C GLY A 14 -0.05 -34.78 -18.07
N ILE A 15 0.69 -34.23 -17.10
CA ILE A 15 0.79 -32.77 -16.94
C ILE A 15 1.96 -32.30 -17.79
N SER A 16 1.71 -31.77 -18.99
CA SER A 16 2.56 -30.71 -19.54
C SER A 16 2.03 -30.10 -20.84
N LYS A 17 2.11 -28.77 -20.89
CA LYS A 17 2.28 -27.93 -22.10
C LYS A 17 1.06 -27.60 -22.97
N SER A 18 -0.05 -27.17 -22.36
CA SER A 18 -1.04 -26.33 -23.08
C SER A 18 -1.44 -25.05 -22.34
N MET A 19 -0.85 -24.76 -21.18
CA MET A 19 -1.10 -23.54 -20.40
C MET A 19 0.12 -22.60 -20.45
N LEU A 20 0.58 -22.28 -21.66
CA LEU A 20 1.55 -21.22 -21.90
C LEU A 20 1.02 -20.36 -23.04
N LEU A 21 0.84 -19.08 -22.72
CA LEU A 21 0.57 -17.93 -23.59
C LEU A 21 -0.91 -17.67 -23.94
N CYS A 22 -1.35 -16.46 -23.58
CA CYS A 22 -2.62 -15.79 -23.90
C CYS A 22 -3.87 -16.12 -23.06
N SER A 23 -3.86 -15.66 -21.80
CA SER A 23 -5.04 -15.00 -21.22
C SER A 23 -4.56 -13.65 -20.70
N GLY A 24 -4.79 -12.58 -21.47
CA GLY A 24 -4.20 -11.24 -21.32
C GLY A 24 -4.67 -10.44 -20.08
N GLY A 25 -4.59 -11.02 -18.89
CA GLY A 25 -4.89 -10.33 -17.63
C GLY A 25 -3.66 -9.69 -17.00
N ILE A 26 -3.82 -8.50 -16.41
CA ILE A 26 -2.78 -7.82 -15.64
C ILE A 26 -2.69 -8.47 -14.25
N GLY A 27 -1.50 -8.93 -13.86
CA GLY A 27 -1.26 -9.55 -12.55
C GLY A 27 -1.30 -8.52 -11.41
N LEU A 28 -2.00 -8.83 -10.33
CA LEU A 28 -2.17 -7.90 -9.19
C LEU A 28 -0.87 -7.66 -8.41
N HIS A 29 0.11 -8.56 -8.50
CA HIS A 29 1.45 -8.36 -7.93
C HIS A 29 2.21 -7.17 -8.51
N LEU A 30 1.83 -6.68 -9.71
CA LEU A 30 2.45 -5.49 -10.29
C LEU A 30 2.13 -4.22 -9.47
N LEU A 31 0.98 -4.17 -8.79
CA LEU A 31 0.60 -3.02 -7.96
C LEU A 31 1.61 -2.74 -6.84
N PRO A 32 1.91 -3.67 -5.91
CA PRO A 32 2.91 -3.42 -4.87
C PRO A 32 4.31 -3.17 -5.45
N ILE A 33 4.70 -3.83 -6.55
CA ILE A 33 6.00 -3.59 -7.19
C ILE A 33 6.10 -2.14 -7.69
N LEU A 34 5.08 -1.66 -8.42
CA LEU A 34 5.05 -0.29 -8.94
C LEU A 34 5.02 0.73 -7.82
N VAL A 35 4.24 0.49 -6.75
CA VAL A 35 4.24 1.34 -5.55
C VAL A 35 5.65 1.46 -4.97
N CYS A 36 6.35 0.34 -4.75
CA CYS A 36 7.69 0.35 -4.19
C CYS A 36 8.70 1.07 -5.10
N VAL A 37 8.71 0.75 -6.40
CA VAL A 37 9.66 1.32 -7.36
C VAL A 37 9.42 2.82 -7.54
N LEU A 38 8.17 3.25 -7.75
CA LEU A 38 7.87 4.67 -7.97
C LEU A 38 8.11 5.50 -6.70
N THR A 39 7.81 4.96 -5.51
CA THR A 39 8.13 5.66 -4.24
C THR A 39 9.63 5.83 -4.08
N PHE A 40 10.40 4.77 -4.33
CA PHE A 40 11.86 4.82 -4.25
C PHE A 40 12.44 5.83 -5.25
N VAL A 41 11.97 5.82 -6.50
CA VAL A 41 12.36 6.79 -7.53
C VAL A 41 12.00 8.22 -7.11
N ALA A 42 10.79 8.44 -6.58
CA ALA A 42 10.35 9.76 -6.13
C ALA A 42 11.27 10.33 -5.05
N VAL A 43 11.50 9.57 -3.98
CA VAL A 43 12.31 10.03 -2.84
C VAL A 43 13.78 10.23 -3.24
N THR A 44 14.37 9.28 -3.97
CA THR A 44 15.79 9.38 -4.37
C THR A 44 16.05 10.49 -5.38
N SER A 45 15.19 10.64 -6.40
CA SER A 45 15.32 11.72 -7.38
C SER A 45 15.22 13.10 -6.73
N CYS A 46 14.27 13.31 -5.82
CA CYS A 46 14.13 14.57 -5.09
C CYS A 46 15.32 14.85 -4.18
N TYR A 47 15.83 13.83 -3.48
CA TYR A 47 17.04 13.96 -2.66
C TYR A 47 18.25 14.43 -3.48
N PHE A 48 18.58 13.71 -4.57
CA PHE A 48 19.73 14.07 -5.40
C PHE A 48 19.56 15.42 -6.09
N LEU A 49 18.34 15.73 -6.57
CA LEU A 49 18.09 17.02 -7.21
C LEU A 49 18.24 18.17 -6.21
N SER A 50 17.65 18.03 -5.02
CA SER A 50 17.77 19.01 -3.94
C SER A 50 19.22 19.20 -3.47
N LEU A 51 20.05 18.15 -3.49
CA LEU A 51 21.50 18.29 -3.27
C LEU A 51 22.18 19.12 -4.38
N THR A 52 21.89 18.82 -5.64
CA THR A 52 22.52 19.55 -6.77
C THR A 52 22.14 21.03 -6.80
N GLN A 53 20.97 21.38 -6.26
CA GLN A 53 20.46 22.75 -6.16
C GLN A 53 20.85 23.45 -4.84
N ASP A 54 21.64 22.80 -3.96
CA ASP A 54 21.99 23.30 -2.62
C ASP A 54 20.75 23.72 -1.79
N HIS A 55 19.68 22.94 -1.92
CA HIS A 55 18.40 23.18 -1.27
C HIS A 55 18.30 22.56 0.14
N LEU A 56 19.12 21.55 0.44
CA LEU A 56 19.13 20.81 1.72
C LEU A 56 20.55 20.51 2.22
N SER A 57 20.67 20.13 3.50
CA SER A 57 21.93 19.62 4.07
C SER A 57 22.23 18.20 3.56
N PRO A 58 23.48 17.89 3.15
CA PRO A 58 23.85 16.54 2.71
C PRO A 58 23.64 15.45 3.76
N TYR A 59 23.64 15.82 5.03
CA TYR A 59 23.59 14.88 6.13
C TYR A 59 22.26 14.98 6.85
N PHE A 60 21.53 13.85 6.85
CA PHE A 60 20.29 13.64 7.60
C PHE A 60 19.13 14.61 7.28
N PRO A 61 18.86 14.99 6.01
CA PRO A 61 17.68 15.80 5.70
C PRO A 61 16.38 14.99 5.82
N TYR A 62 15.28 15.67 6.14
CA TYR A 62 13.95 15.05 6.03
C TYR A 62 13.62 14.72 4.57
N ILE A 63 12.79 13.69 4.36
CA ILE A 63 12.23 13.38 3.03
C ILE A 63 11.31 14.54 2.59
N SER A 64 10.51 15.09 3.51
CA SER A 64 9.64 16.24 3.24
C SER A 64 10.40 17.47 2.74
N ASP A 65 11.61 17.72 3.27
CA ASP A 65 12.45 18.83 2.85
C ASP A 65 12.94 18.68 1.40
N ALA A 66 13.31 17.45 1.01
CA ALA A 66 13.79 17.15 -0.34
C ALA A 66 12.74 17.44 -1.42
N GLY A 67 11.46 17.27 -1.12
CA GLY A 67 10.34 17.52 -2.03
C GLY A 67 9.70 18.92 -1.92
N SER A 68 10.31 19.88 -1.22
CA SER A 68 9.64 21.15 -0.88
C SER A 68 9.85 22.31 -1.87
N LYS A 69 10.91 22.30 -2.69
CA LYS A 69 11.25 23.39 -3.62
C LYS A 69 11.03 23.01 -5.08
N ILE A 70 10.95 24.00 -5.97
CA ILE A 70 10.91 23.76 -7.42
C ILE A 70 12.35 23.53 -7.91
N PRO A 71 12.60 22.54 -8.78
CA PRO A 71 11.62 21.67 -9.46
C PRO A 71 11.26 20.36 -8.72
N GLU A 72 11.88 20.08 -7.58
CA GLU A 72 11.74 18.81 -6.84
C GLU A 72 10.29 18.53 -6.42
N SER A 73 9.56 19.55 -5.98
CA SER A 73 8.19 19.47 -5.48
C SER A 73 7.20 19.10 -6.57
N CYS A 74 7.44 19.51 -7.81
CA CYS A 74 6.64 19.10 -8.95
C CYS A 74 6.83 17.60 -9.25
N ILE A 75 8.08 17.13 -9.20
CA ILE A 75 8.42 15.72 -9.43
C ILE A 75 7.87 14.85 -8.30
N PHE A 76 8.08 15.27 -7.05
CA PHE A 76 7.59 14.62 -5.84
C PHE A 76 6.06 14.50 -5.88
N GLY A 77 5.38 15.62 -6.15
CA GLY A 77 3.92 15.67 -6.26
C GLY A 77 3.38 14.75 -7.35
N GLN A 78 3.95 14.79 -8.55
CA GLN A 78 3.51 13.96 -9.67
C GLN A 78 3.65 12.47 -9.35
N LEU A 79 4.83 12.06 -8.86
CA LEU A 79 5.10 10.65 -8.59
C LEU A 79 4.29 10.13 -7.39
N LEU A 80 4.24 10.87 -6.28
CA LEU A 80 3.51 10.41 -5.09
C LEU A 80 1.98 10.42 -5.26
N ASN A 81 1.41 11.28 -6.10
CA ASN A 81 -0.01 11.16 -6.45
C ASN A 81 -0.30 9.88 -7.24
N ILE A 82 0.58 9.48 -8.17
CA ILE A 82 0.46 8.20 -8.89
C ILE A 82 0.59 7.04 -7.90
N VAL A 83 1.60 7.09 -7.02
CA VAL A 83 1.80 6.07 -5.97
C VAL A 83 0.58 5.98 -5.05
N SER A 84 -0.02 7.11 -4.66
CA SER A 84 -1.21 7.14 -3.80
C SER A 84 -2.36 6.32 -4.38
N VAL A 85 -2.67 6.51 -5.68
CA VAL A 85 -3.72 5.75 -6.37
C VAL A 85 -3.35 4.26 -6.44
N LEU A 86 -2.12 3.95 -6.84
CA LEU A 86 -1.65 2.56 -6.95
C LEU A 86 -1.64 1.85 -5.59
N ALA A 87 -1.28 2.55 -4.51
CA ALA A 87 -1.30 2.04 -3.15
C ALA A 87 -2.73 1.74 -2.69
N GLY A 88 -3.68 2.64 -2.96
CA GLY A 88 -5.10 2.39 -2.71
C GLY A 88 -5.62 1.14 -3.42
N LEU A 89 -5.28 0.98 -4.70
CA LEU A 89 -5.61 -0.22 -5.48
C LEU A 89 -4.91 -1.47 -4.93
N CYS A 90 -3.66 -1.35 -4.48
CA CYS A 90 -2.90 -2.44 -3.86
C CYS A 90 -3.58 -2.92 -2.56
N PHE A 91 -3.94 -2.00 -1.66
CA PHE A 91 -4.61 -2.31 -0.41
C PHE A 91 -6.00 -2.92 -0.64
N TYR A 92 -6.74 -2.40 -1.62
CA TYR A 92 -8.02 -2.98 -2.04
C TYR A 92 -7.86 -4.40 -2.58
N SER A 93 -6.85 -4.63 -3.43
CA SER A 93 -6.54 -5.94 -4.01
C SER A 93 -6.17 -6.95 -2.92
N TRP A 94 -5.36 -6.53 -1.95
CA TRP A 94 -5.00 -7.37 -0.80
C TRP A 94 -6.22 -7.72 0.07
N HIS A 95 -7.11 -6.74 0.31
CA HIS A 95 -8.39 -6.99 0.97
C HIS A 95 -9.24 -8.03 0.22
N LYS A 96 -9.35 -7.93 -1.12
CA LYS A 96 -10.10 -8.88 -1.94
C LYS A 96 -9.48 -10.28 -1.93
N HIS A 97 -8.16 -10.37 -1.99
CA HIS A 97 -7.42 -11.63 -1.81
C HIS A 97 -7.83 -12.31 -0.49
N LEU A 98 -7.84 -11.57 0.61
CA LEU A 98 -8.18 -12.12 1.92
C LEU A 98 -9.64 -12.61 2.00
N LEU A 99 -10.57 -11.92 1.36
CA LEU A 99 -11.97 -12.38 1.28
C LEU A 99 -12.10 -13.69 0.50
N ASP A 100 -11.42 -13.82 -0.64
CA ASP A 100 -11.41 -15.05 -1.45
C ASP A 100 -10.83 -16.24 -0.67
N CYS A 101 -9.71 -16.04 0.03
CA CYS A 101 -9.15 -17.05 0.93
C CYS A 101 -10.15 -17.46 2.02
N SER A 102 -10.83 -16.50 2.67
CA SER A 102 -11.79 -16.81 3.74
C SER A 102 -12.97 -17.66 3.26
N GLN A 103 -13.41 -17.48 2.01
CA GLN A 103 -14.49 -18.25 1.41
C GLN A 103 -14.04 -19.69 1.09
N LYS A 104 -12.83 -19.85 0.53
CA LYS A 104 -12.29 -21.17 0.14
C LYS A 104 -12.01 -22.10 1.32
N PHE A 105 -11.58 -21.57 2.46
CA PHE A 105 -11.21 -22.39 3.62
C PHE A 105 -12.39 -22.73 4.56
N ASN A 106 -13.64 -22.46 4.16
CA ASN A 106 -14.87 -22.68 4.94
C ASN A 106 -14.83 -22.09 6.38
N GLN A 107 -13.89 -21.18 6.64
CA GLN A 107 -13.74 -20.43 7.88
C GLN A 107 -14.25 -19.01 7.65
N GLN A 108 -15.57 -18.87 7.52
CA GLN A 108 -16.24 -17.57 7.58
C GLN A 108 -16.22 -17.04 9.02
N CYS A 109 -15.03 -16.78 9.56
CA CYS A 109 -14.93 -16.04 10.80
C CYS A 109 -15.29 -14.59 10.46
N TYR A 110 -16.53 -14.17 10.76
CA TYR A 110 -17.01 -12.78 10.64
C TYR A 110 -15.97 -11.75 11.12
N ARG A 111 -15.21 -12.11 12.17
CA ARG A 111 -14.09 -11.33 12.71
C ARG A 111 -12.98 -11.07 11.68
N GLN A 112 -12.59 -12.04 10.87
CA GLN A 112 -11.52 -11.89 9.86
C GLN A 112 -11.95 -10.96 8.73
N ILE A 113 -13.20 -11.06 8.27
CA ILE A 113 -13.78 -10.14 7.28
C ILE A 113 -13.81 -8.71 7.83
N ARG A 114 -14.22 -8.54 9.10
CA ARG A 114 -14.22 -7.22 9.75
C ARG A 114 -12.81 -6.64 9.85
N LEU A 115 -11.83 -7.44 10.25
CA LEU A 115 -10.42 -7.02 10.32
C LEU A 115 -9.87 -6.66 8.93
N ALA A 116 -10.22 -7.40 7.88
CA ALA A 116 -9.86 -7.10 6.50
C ALA A 116 -10.37 -5.71 6.07
N ARG A 117 -11.62 -5.38 6.41
CA ARG A 117 -12.22 -4.07 6.12
C ARG A 117 -11.58 -2.94 6.92
N VAL A 118 -11.25 -3.20 8.19
CA VAL A 118 -10.52 -2.23 9.03
C VAL A 118 -9.13 -1.97 8.45
N ALA A 119 -8.40 -3.01 8.05
CA ALA A 119 -7.13 -2.86 7.36
C ALA A 119 -7.30 -2.02 6.09
N LEU A 120 -8.27 -2.34 5.22
CA LEU A 120 -8.55 -1.54 4.02
C LEU A 120 -8.80 -0.06 4.35
N CYS A 121 -9.60 0.24 5.37
CA CYS A 121 -9.85 1.61 5.80
C CYS A 121 -8.55 2.37 6.11
N PHE A 122 -7.68 1.79 6.94
CA PHE A 122 -6.38 2.40 7.26
C PHE A 122 -5.45 2.51 6.05
N GLY A 123 -5.48 1.53 5.14
CA GLY A 123 -4.75 1.60 3.87
C GLY A 123 -5.23 2.75 2.99
N LEU A 124 -6.54 2.97 2.88
CA LEU A 124 -7.10 4.09 2.12
C LEU A 124 -6.80 5.44 2.79
N ILE A 125 -6.85 5.51 4.12
CA ILE A 125 -6.41 6.70 4.88
C ILE A 125 -4.93 7.03 4.59
N CYS A 126 -4.06 6.01 4.59
CA CYS A 126 -2.66 6.14 4.23
C CYS A 126 -2.48 6.69 2.81
N ALA A 127 -3.20 6.13 1.82
CA ALA A 127 -3.17 6.59 0.44
C ALA A 127 -3.63 8.05 0.30
N VAL A 128 -4.70 8.46 0.98
CA VAL A 128 -5.15 9.86 1.01
C VAL A 128 -4.10 10.76 1.65
N GLY A 129 -3.51 10.35 2.78
CA GLY A 129 -2.42 11.09 3.42
C GLY A 129 -1.23 11.31 2.48
N MET A 130 -0.85 10.29 1.71
CA MET A 130 0.19 10.39 0.69
C MET A 130 -0.12 11.46 -0.36
N SER A 131 -1.37 11.49 -0.87
CA SER A 131 -1.78 12.51 -1.83
C SER A 131 -1.75 13.92 -1.22
N ILE A 132 -2.16 14.09 0.05
CA ILE A 132 -2.07 15.39 0.72
C ILE A 132 -0.61 15.84 0.84
N VAL A 133 0.30 14.98 1.35
CA VAL A 133 1.73 15.31 1.48
C VAL A 133 2.37 15.64 0.13
N ALA A 134 1.95 14.96 -0.94
CA ALA A 134 2.44 15.19 -2.30
C ALA A 134 2.11 16.59 -2.83
N ASN A 135 1.00 17.18 -2.40
CA ASN A 135 0.51 18.47 -2.94
C ASN A 135 0.70 19.65 -1.99
N PHE A 136 0.74 19.40 -0.68
CA PHE A 136 0.91 20.44 0.34
C PHE A 136 2.31 20.33 0.93
N GLN A 137 3.25 21.11 0.39
CA GLN A 137 4.62 21.16 0.88
C GLN A 137 4.67 21.75 2.29
N GLU A 138 5.62 21.28 3.09
CA GLU A 138 5.80 21.71 4.48
C GLU A 138 5.98 23.22 4.60
N THR A 139 6.72 23.83 3.66
CA THR A 139 7.01 25.27 3.64
C THR A 139 5.86 26.12 3.12
N ALA A 140 4.90 25.54 2.40
CA ALA A 140 3.78 26.27 1.81
C ALA A 140 2.58 26.30 2.74
N VAL A 141 2.14 25.13 3.20
CA VAL A 141 0.98 24.97 4.08
C VAL A 141 1.27 23.89 5.13
N TRP A 142 2.06 24.27 6.14
CA TRP A 142 2.56 23.37 7.19
C TRP A 142 1.46 22.54 7.87
N SER A 143 0.31 23.14 8.18
CA SER A 143 -0.81 22.46 8.84
C SER A 143 -1.39 21.32 7.99
N MET A 144 -1.54 21.54 6.68
CA MET A 144 -2.02 20.52 5.75
C MET A 144 -0.96 19.44 5.51
N HIS A 145 0.32 19.83 5.45
CA HIS A 145 1.41 18.87 5.37
C HIS A 145 1.42 17.93 6.58
N LEU A 146 1.31 18.49 7.79
CA LEU A 146 1.29 17.70 9.02
C LEU A 146 0.07 16.78 9.11
N LEU A 147 -1.11 17.25 8.68
CA LEU A 147 -2.30 16.41 8.54
C LEU A 147 -2.03 15.25 7.58
N GLY A 148 -1.50 15.54 6.39
CA GLY A 148 -1.15 14.52 5.40
C GLY A 148 -0.16 13.50 5.93
N ALA A 149 0.91 13.97 6.58
CA ALA A 149 1.94 13.11 7.17
C ALA A 149 1.37 12.23 8.28
N GLY A 150 0.50 12.78 9.14
CA GLY A 150 -0.22 12.02 10.16
C GLY A 150 -1.10 10.93 9.57
N LEU A 151 -1.83 11.21 8.47
CA LEU A 151 -2.67 10.22 7.78
C LEU A 151 -1.82 9.16 7.05
N LEU A 152 -0.74 9.57 6.39
CA LEU A 152 0.20 8.69 5.69
C LEU A 152 0.88 7.73 6.68
N PHE A 153 1.61 8.27 7.66
CA PHE A 153 2.40 7.46 8.58
C PHE A 153 1.52 6.77 9.62
N GLY A 154 0.58 7.48 10.23
CA GLY A 154 -0.34 6.88 11.21
C GLY A 154 -1.28 5.84 10.59
N GLY A 155 -1.89 6.15 9.44
CA GLY A 155 -2.72 5.21 8.69
C GLY A 155 -1.90 4.01 8.18
N GLY A 156 -0.68 4.25 7.70
CA GLY A 156 0.26 3.20 7.28
C GLY A 156 0.63 2.28 8.43
N SER A 157 0.97 2.81 9.61
CA SER A 157 1.30 2.02 10.80
C SER A 157 0.12 1.17 11.27
N ALA A 158 -1.09 1.75 11.28
CA ALA A 158 -2.31 1.01 11.62
C ALA A 158 -2.61 -0.10 10.58
N TYR A 159 -2.38 0.18 9.29
CA TYR A 159 -2.49 -0.82 8.22
C TYR A 159 -1.51 -1.98 8.42
N THR A 160 -0.22 -1.70 8.64
CA THR A 160 0.78 -2.76 8.82
C THR A 160 0.50 -3.59 10.07
N LEU A 161 0.06 -2.97 11.18
CA LEU A 161 -0.39 -3.68 12.38
C LEU A 161 -1.55 -4.64 12.08
N ALA A 162 -2.60 -4.15 11.41
CA ALA A 162 -3.76 -4.96 11.08
C ALA A 162 -3.40 -6.13 10.14
N VAL A 163 -2.63 -5.86 9.08
CA VAL A 163 -2.18 -6.88 8.13
C VAL A 163 -1.26 -7.89 8.81
N THR A 164 -0.33 -7.47 9.64
CA THR A 164 0.55 -8.37 10.41
C THR A 164 -0.25 -9.26 11.33
N TYR A 165 -1.22 -8.72 12.07
CA TYR A 165 -2.09 -9.52 12.93
C TYR A 165 -2.88 -10.57 12.14
N ILE A 166 -3.50 -10.17 11.03
CA ILE A 166 -4.25 -11.08 10.16
C ILE A 166 -3.32 -12.17 9.63
N THR A 167 -2.16 -11.77 9.08
CA THR A 167 -1.14 -12.67 8.53
C THR A 167 -0.65 -13.66 9.58
N TYR A 168 -0.47 -13.23 10.82
CA TYR A 168 -0.08 -14.10 11.92
C TYR A 168 -1.11 -15.21 12.21
N LYS A 169 -2.40 -14.93 12.00
CA LYS A 169 -3.48 -15.89 12.24
C LYS A 169 -3.67 -16.89 11.11
N TYR A 170 -3.51 -16.46 9.86
CA TYR A 170 -3.83 -17.31 8.71
C TYR A 170 -2.57 -17.95 8.07
N LEU A 171 -1.43 -17.27 8.07
CA LEU A 171 -0.16 -17.90 7.71
C LEU A 171 0.39 -18.63 8.93
N GLY A 172 0.61 -19.94 8.78
CA GLY A 172 1.38 -20.72 9.74
C GLY A 172 2.83 -20.23 9.85
N HIS A 173 3.77 -21.13 10.16
CA HIS A 173 5.18 -20.76 10.24
C HIS A 173 5.74 -20.41 8.85
N SER A 174 5.69 -19.11 8.51
CA SER A 174 6.19 -18.54 7.26
C SER A 174 7.19 -17.42 7.54
N ARG A 175 8.23 -17.33 6.69
CA ARG A 175 9.21 -16.23 6.74
C ARG A 175 8.52 -14.87 6.61
N ILE A 176 7.48 -14.78 5.77
CA ILE A 176 6.72 -13.54 5.52
C ILE A 176 6.07 -13.02 6.79
N ARG A 177 5.52 -13.92 7.62
CA ARG A 177 4.92 -13.55 8.91
C ARG A 177 5.94 -12.88 9.83
N ILE A 178 7.14 -13.44 9.91
CA ILE A 178 8.23 -12.91 10.75
C ILE A 178 8.71 -11.57 10.18
N THR A 179 8.93 -11.50 8.86
CA THR A 179 9.34 -10.26 8.19
C THR A 179 8.33 -9.14 8.43
N ARG A 180 7.03 -9.39 8.28
CA ARG A 180 5.98 -8.40 8.54
C ARG A 180 5.95 -7.96 10.00
N LEU A 181 6.13 -8.88 10.95
CA LEU A 181 6.20 -8.53 12.37
C LEU A 181 7.36 -7.57 12.67
N VAL A 182 8.55 -7.88 12.16
CA VAL A 182 9.75 -7.04 12.33
C VAL A 182 9.55 -5.67 11.67
N LEU A 183 9.07 -5.64 10.43
CA LEU A 183 8.81 -4.38 9.71
C LEU A 183 7.75 -3.52 10.39
N THR A 184 6.66 -4.13 10.87
CA THR A 184 5.63 -3.43 11.65
C THR A 184 6.23 -2.82 12.91
N PHE A 185 6.99 -3.60 13.68
CA PHE A 185 7.63 -3.11 14.91
C PHE A 185 8.54 -1.91 14.62
N ILE A 186 9.45 -2.03 13.64
CA ILE A 186 10.32 -0.94 13.20
C ILE A 186 9.51 0.29 12.80
N SER A 187 8.49 0.11 11.93
CA SER A 187 7.69 1.22 11.42
C SER A 187 6.92 1.97 12.50
N VAL A 188 6.34 1.24 13.47
CA VAL A 188 5.56 1.84 14.57
C VAL A 188 6.48 2.57 15.54
N SER A 189 7.61 1.95 15.92
CA SER A 189 8.59 2.59 16.79
C SER A 189 9.16 3.87 16.18
N SER A 190 9.56 3.83 14.91
CA SER A 190 10.08 5.00 14.20
C SER A 190 9.03 6.09 14.00
N PHE A 191 7.78 5.72 13.67
CA PHE A 191 6.67 6.69 13.57
C PHE A 191 6.39 7.41 14.89
N LEU A 192 6.51 6.74 16.04
CA LEU A 192 6.33 7.38 17.35
C LEU A 192 7.52 8.28 17.74
N LEU A 193 8.73 7.90 17.33
CA LEU A 193 9.95 8.68 17.59
C LEU A 193 10.04 9.95 16.75
N GLN A 194 9.68 9.89 15.47
CA GLN A 194 9.83 11.02 14.54
C GLN A 194 9.15 12.32 15.02
N PRO A 195 7.84 12.38 15.33
CA PRO A 195 7.17 13.63 15.69
C PRO A 195 7.58 14.12 17.08
N THR A 196 7.88 13.21 18.02
CA THR A 196 8.29 13.59 19.37
C THR A 196 9.66 14.25 19.36
N THR A 197 10.65 13.62 18.72
CA THR A 197 12.00 14.19 18.58
C THR A 197 12.03 15.39 17.64
N GLY A 198 11.23 15.39 16.57
CA GLY A 198 11.12 16.51 15.64
C GLY A 198 10.56 17.77 16.31
N LEU A 199 9.54 17.62 17.16
CA LEU A 199 8.97 18.73 17.92
C LEU A 199 9.99 19.31 18.92
N VAL A 200 10.71 18.45 19.64
CA VAL A 200 11.77 18.89 20.56
C VAL A 200 12.88 19.62 19.79
N ALA A 201 13.32 19.09 18.65
CA ALA A 201 14.30 19.74 17.79
C ALA A 201 13.83 21.13 17.37
N ARG A 202 12.59 21.25 16.88
CA ARG A 202 12.00 22.53 16.45
C ARG A 202 11.92 23.56 17.58
N PHE A 203 11.63 23.15 18.81
CA PHE A 203 11.59 24.07 19.96
C PHE A 203 12.98 24.54 20.39
N MET A 204 14.01 23.70 20.25
CA MET A 204 15.37 24.04 20.62
C MET A 204 16.11 24.83 19.53
N TYR A 205 15.62 24.78 18.29
CA TYR A 205 16.32 25.32 17.14
C TYR A 205 16.63 26.82 17.27
N ASP A 206 17.90 27.17 17.10
CA ASP A 206 18.43 28.54 17.18
C ASP A 206 19.15 29.00 15.89
N GLY A 207 19.07 28.21 14.81
CA GLY A 207 19.70 28.53 13.54
C GLY A 207 18.84 29.40 12.60
N ASP A 208 19.44 29.82 11.49
CA ASP A 208 18.81 30.76 10.54
C ASP A 208 17.97 30.08 9.44
N ASN A 209 18.16 28.78 9.21
CA ASN A 209 17.53 28.05 8.11
C ASN A 209 17.20 26.62 8.51
N ILE A 210 15.91 26.38 8.77
CA ILE A 210 15.43 25.13 9.34
C ILE A 210 15.56 23.89 8.44
N ARG A 211 16.04 24.06 7.21
CA ARG A 211 16.33 22.98 6.25
C ARG A 211 17.84 22.71 6.10
N LYS A 212 18.69 23.54 6.72
CA LYS A 212 20.15 23.43 6.71
C LYS A 212 20.70 23.39 8.13
N TRP A 213 20.34 22.32 8.84
CA TRP A 213 20.83 22.04 10.19
C TRP A 213 22.33 21.83 10.21
N LYS A 214 23.01 22.47 11.16
CA LYS A 214 24.43 22.31 11.44
C LYS A 214 24.62 21.57 12.77
N PRO A 215 25.72 20.81 12.94
CA PRO A 215 26.03 20.17 14.22
C PRO A 215 26.15 21.13 15.41
N THR A 216 26.33 22.42 15.16
CA THR A 216 26.39 23.49 16.17
C THR A 216 25.01 24.01 16.59
N ASP A 217 23.96 23.73 15.83
CA ASP A 217 22.61 24.23 16.11
C ASP A 217 22.01 23.47 17.31
N GLN A 218 21.30 24.18 18.17
CA GLN A 218 20.59 23.56 19.28
C GLN A 218 19.50 22.60 18.80
N GLY A 219 19.43 21.44 19.44
CA GLY A 219 18.49 20.39 19.04
C GLY A 219 18.93 19.54 17.85
N TYR A 220 20.14 19.74 17.30
CA TYR A 220 20.64 18.98 16.13
C TYR A 220 20.52 17.46 16.30
N SER A 221 20.91 16.92 17.46
CA SER A 221 20.78 15.48 17.72
C SER A 221 19.34 14.98 17.64
N PHE A 222 18.37 15.77 18.12
CA PHE A 222 16.95 15.42 18.01
C PHE A 222 16.45 15.51 16.57
N HIS A 223 16.93 16.50 15.80
CA HIS A 223 16.66 16.59 14.36
C HIS A 223 17.17 15.35 13.62
N VAL A 224 18.41 14.92 13.88
CA VAL A 224 18.99 13.72 13.27
C VAL A 224 18.16 12.47 13.60
N VAL A 225 17.77 12.29 14.88
CA VAL A 225 16.95 11.15 15.29
C VAL A 225 15.57 11.19 14.61
N SER A 226 14.96 12.36 14.53
CA SER A 226 13.65 12.57 13.88
C SER A 226 13.72 12.26 12.38
N SER A 227 14.69 12.82 11.69
CA SER A 227 14.93 12.61 10.26
C SER A 227 15.23 11.14 9.96
N MET A 228 16.11 10.50 10.71
CA MET A 228 16.38 9.06 10.56
C MET A 228 15.16 8.20 10.83
N SER A 229 14.32 8.58 11.80
CA SER A 229 13.06 7.89 12.06
C SER A 229 12.08 8.02 10.89
N GLU A 230 12.04 9.16 10.20
CA GLU A 230 11.25 9.32 8.97
C GLU A 230 11.70 8.37 7.86
N TRP A 231 13.00 8.35 7.56
CA TRP A 231 13.58 7.46 6.54
C TRP A 231 13.34 5.98 6.86
N ILE A 232 13.54 5.57 8.12
CA ILE A 232 13.30 4.20 8.56
C ILE A 232 11.81 3.84 8.43
N THR A 233 10.90 4.75 8.78
CA THR A 233 9.46 4.53 8.62
C THR A 233 9.09 4.36 7.14
N ALA A 234 9.57 5.26 6.26
CA ALA A 234 9.30 5.17 4.83
C ALA A 234 9.85 3.87 4.21
N LEU A 235 11.11 3.51 4.49
CA LEU A 235 11.72 2.29 3.97
C LEU A 235 11.03 1.03 4.51
N SER A 236 10.65 1.01 5.78
CA SER A 236 9.92 -0.13 6.36
C SER A 236 8.55 -0.32 5.72
N PHE A 237 7.83 0.75 5.38
CA PHE A 237 6.58 0.67 4.62
C PHE A 237 6.79 0.16 3.19
N ILE A 238 7.81 0.66 2.48
CA ILE A 238 8.14 0.17 1.13
C ILE A 238 8.42 -1.34 1.19
N CYS A 239 9.26 -1.78 2.12
CA CYS A 239 9.56 -3.19 2.33
C CYS A 239 8.31 -4.00 2.71
N PHE A 240 7.42 -3.43 3.54
CA PHE A 240 6.18 -4.09 3.95
C PHE A 240 5.24 -4.31 2.77
N ILE A 241 5.02 -3.27 1.96
CA ILE A 241 4.20 -3.34 0.75
C ILE A 241 4.77 -4.37 -0.23
N PHE A 242 6.10 -4.44 -0.37
CA PHE A 242 6.73 -5.45 -1.20
C PHE A 242 6.40 -6.87 -0.75
N THR A 243 6.21 -7.13 0.54
CA THR A 243 5.79 -8.46 1.01
C THR A 243 4.40 -8.88 0.50
N LEU A 244 3.55 -7.93 0.09
CA LEU A 244 2.20 -8.22 -0.44
C LEU A 244 2.26 -8.87 -1.84
N VAL A 245 3.39 -8.73 -2.55
CA VAL A 245 3.65 -9.41 -3.83
C VAL A 245 3.40 -10.91 -3.72
N TRP A 246 3.80 -11.51 -2.60
CA TRP A 246 3.72 -12.95 -2.42
C TRP A 246 2.27 -13.48 -2.40
N GLU A 247 1.32 -12.74 -1.84
CA GLU A 247 -0.10 -13.10 -1.86
C GLU A 247 -0.77 -12.74 -3.20
N LEU A 248 -0.35 -11.65 -3.83
CA LEU A 248 -1.00 -11.11 -5.03
C LEU A 248 -0.47 -11.69 -6.36
N LYS A 249 0.63 -12.46 -6.34
CA LYS A 249 1.24 -13.04 -7.55
C LYS A 249 0.32 -13.96 -8.34
N ASP A 250 -0.54 -14.69 -7.64
CA ASP A 250 -1.43 -15.68 -8.23
C ASP A 250 -2.81 -15.09 -8.60
N TYR A 251 -2.99 -13.77 -8.43
CA TYR A 251 -4.23 -13.06 -8.74
C TYR A 251 -4.04 -12.16 -9.95
N LYS A 252 -5.07 -12.08 -10.79
CA LYS A 252 -5.11 -11.23 -11.99
C LYS A 252 -6.44 -10.48 -12.08
N VAL A 253 -6.40 -9.30 -12.67
CA VAL A 253 -7.63 -8.61 -13.10
C VAL A 253 -8.12 -9.31 -14.36
N HIS A 254 -9.34 -9.83 -14.30
CA HIS A 254 -10.08 -10.21 -15.49
C HIS A 254 -10.80 -8.97 -16.04
N GLU A 255 -11.02 -8.94 -17.35
CA GLU A 255 -11.60 -7.84 -18.14
C GLU A 255 -12.45 -6.85 -17.33
N ILE A 256 -12.10 -5.55 -17.41
CA ILE A 256 -12.91 -4.49 -16.79
C ILE A 256 -14.20 -4.37 -17.60
N LYS A 257 -15.26 -5.03 -17.13
CA LYS A 257 -16.58 -4.99 -17.78
C LYS A 257 -17.20 -3.60 -17.60
N ILE A 258 -17.19 -2.80 -18.66
CA ILE A 258 -17.91 -1.52 -18.73
C ILE A 258 -19.30 -1.82 -19.28
N VAL A 259 -20.34 -1.68 -18.46
CA VAL A 259 -21.74 -1.89 -18.87
C VAL A 259 -22.44 -0.55 -18.95
N HIS A 260 -23.11 -0.29 -20.07
CA HIS A 260 -23.95 0.90 -20.23
C HIS A 260 -25.24 0.71 -19.40
N ARG A 261 -25.51 1.61 -18.44
CA ARG A 261 -26.63 1.48 -17.49
C ARG A 261 -27.99 1.23 -18.15
N TRP A 262 -28.20 1.80 -19.35
CA TRP A 262 -29.50 1.73 -20.05
C TRP A 262 -29.67 0.51 -20.95
N SER A 263 -28.64 -0.32 -21.17
CA SER A 263 -28.80 -1.56 -21.94
C SER A 263 -29.44 -2.70 -21.14
N ILE A 264 -29.60 -2.53 -19.82
CA ILE A 264 -30.21 -3.53 -18.93
C ILE A 264 -31.74 -3.44 -18.97
N ILE A 265 -32.31 -2.26 -19.24
CA ILE A 265 -33.76 -2.03 -19.26
C ILE A 265 -34.42 -2.59 -20.53
N SER A 266 -33.64 -2.81 -21.59
CA SER A 266 -34.14 -3.33 -22.87
C SER A 266 -34.52 -4.82 -22.82
N ASP A 267 -33.82 -5.60 -22.00
CA ASP A 267 -34.02 -7.06 -21.92
C ASP A 267 -35.20 -7.42 -21.00
N ASP A 268 -35.44 -6.65 -19.93
CA ASP A 268 -36.54 -6.92 -18.99
C ASP A 268 -37.94 -6.61 -19.58
N ASN A 269 -38.02 -5.80 -20.63
CA ASN A 269 -39.30 -5.44 -21.28
C ASN A 269 -39.70 -6.38 -22.45
N TYR A 270 -38.82 -7.29 -22.89
CA TYR A 270 -39.15 -8.25 -23.95
C TYR A 270 -39.57 -9.64 -23.42
N GLY A 271 -39.37 -9.91 -22.13
CA GLY A 271 -39.69 -11.21 -21.51
C GLY A 271 -41.12 -11.36 -20.97
N ASN A 272 -41.94 -10.31 -20.95
CA ASN A 272 -43.21 -10.32 -20.21
C ASN A 272 -44.48 -10.17 -21.07
N ASN A 273 -44.38 -10.31 -22.39
CA ASN A 273 -45.52 -10.09 -23.32
C ASN A 273 -45.94 -11.33 -24.14
N ASN A 274 -45.42 -12.53 -23.87
CA ASN A 274 -45.69 -13.71 -24.71
C ASN A 274 -46.50 -14.85 -24.06
N ASP A 275 -46.92 -14.75 -22.80
CA ASP A 275 -47.59 -15.86 -22.11
C ASP A 275 -49.12 -15.74 -21.96
N ASP A 276 -49.75 -14.67 -22.45
CA ASP A 276 -51.20 -14.42 -22.23
C ASP A 276 -52.13 -14.78 -23.42
N ASN A 277 -51.69 -15.55 -24.42
CA ASN A 277 -52.53 -15.88 -25.60
C ASN A 277 -52.63 -17.38 -25.97
N MET A 278 -52.56 -18.29 -25.00
CA MET A 278 -52.85 -19.71 -25.24
C MET A 278 -53.81 -20.32 -24.20
N LEU A 279 -54.97 -19.69 -24.00
CA LEU A 279 -56.16 -20.36 -23.46
C LEU A 279 -57.43 -19.80 -24.12
N SER A 280 -57.74 -20.34 -25.31
CA SER A 280 -59.08 -20.31 -25.93
C SER A 280 -59.42 -21.71 -26.43
#